data_AF-A0A7G8TD75-F1
#
_entry.id   AF-A0A7G8TD75-F1
#
_cell.length_a   1.000
_cell.length_b   1.000
_cell.length_c   1.000
_cell.angle_alpha   90.00
_cell.angle_beta   90.00
_cell.angle_gamma   90.00
#
_symmetry.space_group_name_H-M   'P 1'
#
loop_
_entity.id
_entity.type
_entity.pdbx_description
1 polymer ?
#
loop_
_entity_poly.entity_id
_entity_poly.type
_entity_poly.pdbx_seq_one_letter_code
_entity_poly.pdbx_strand_id
1 'polypeptide(L)'
;MPEFINSRTLSDESIEPTQKLKGTVYLTKDTYLKIDSLIKLSGDTPSRNDIIEKAVDFYFGYSTSQLSQDYLCSVFGQKIEGLIGSLGTRVSRGNFRYAVELDVLSKMVASVLHLTGDQYGKMRKKSIDEVKRTNGTIDIMKSINENESEFLPPK
;
A
#
# COMPACT_ATOMS: atom_id res chain seq x y z
N MET A 1 45.20 8.69 -19.05
CA MET A 1 44.39 9.78 -18.47
C MET A 1 42.98 9.64 -19.04
N PRO A 2 41.90 9.93 -18.29
CA PRO A 2 40.55 9.82 -18.84
C PRO A 2 40.41 10.81 -20.00
N GLU A 3 39.92 10.34 -21.14
CA GLU A 3 39.76 11.16 -22.34
C GLU A 3 38.65 12.20 -22.18
N PHE A 4 38.85 13.36 -22.79
CA PHE A 4 37.86 14.43 -22.81
C PHE A 4 36.85 14.18 -23.92
N ILE A 5 35.57 14.30 -23.58
CA ILE A 5 34.49 14.19 -24.55
C ILE A 5 34.62 15.28 -25.61
N ASN A 6 34.62 14.86 -26.87
CA ASN A 6 34.55 15.71 -28.04
C ASN A 6 33.79 14.98 -29.18
N SER A 7 33.58 15.66 -30.30
CA SER A 7 32.83 15.08 -31.42
C SER A 7 33.47 13.83 -32.01
N ARG A 8 34.80 13.71 -31.99
CA ARG A 8 35.52 12.54 -32.53
C ARG A 8 35.40 11.34 -31.61
N THR A 9 35.61 11.52 -30.30
CA THR A 9 35.49 10.45 -29.31
C THR A 9 34.06 9.93 -29.17
N LEU A 10 33.04 10.75 -29.48
CA LEU A 10 31.65 10.28 -29.44
C LEU A 10 31.28 9.41 -30.65
N SER A 11 31.95 9.61 -31.78
CA SER A 11 31.76 8.85 -33.02
C SER A 11 32.71 7.66 -33.18
N ASP A 12 33.62 7.46 -32.22
CA ASP A 12 34.61 6.39 -32.27
C ASP A 12 33.99 5.07 -31.79
N GLU A 13 33.77 4.13 -32.72
CA GLU A 13 33.19 2.81 -32.43
C GLU A 13 34.10 1.92 -31.58
N SER A 14 35.38 2.28 -31.39
CA SER A 14 36.29 1.55 -30.49
C SER A 14 36.09 1.87 -29.01
N ILE A 15 35.31 2.91 -28.68
CA ILE A 15 34.99 3.31 -27.32
C ILE A 15 33.68 2.63 -26.90
N GLU A 16 33.76 1.81 -25.86
CA GLU A 16 32.59 1.12 -25.31
C GLU A 16 31.56 2.13 -24.74
N PRO A 17 30.25 1.93 -24.93
CA PRO A 17 29.20 2.84 -24.42
C PRO A 17 29.20 3.04 -22.89
N THR A 18 29.81 2.10 -22.15
CA THR A 18 29.90 2.14 -20.69
C THR A 18 31.15 2.88 -20.18
N GLN A 19 32.04 3.31 -21.07
CA GLN A 19 33.27 4.00 -20.72
C GLN A 19 33.01 5.45 -20.29
N LYS A 20 33.44 5.82 -19.08
CA LYS A 20 33.28 7.20 -18.57
C LYS A 20 34.24 8.17 -19.28
N LEU A 21 33.66 9.17 -19.96
CA LEU A 21 34.39 10.27 -20.59
C LEU A 21 34.27 11.55 -19.76
N LYS A 22 35.32 12.38 -19.77
CA LYS A 22 35.33 13.65 -19.01
C LYS A 22 34.74 14.79 -19.83
N GLY A 23 33.67 15.40 -19.34
CA GLY A 23 33.11 16.64 -19.86
C GLY A 23 33.11 17.75 -18.81
N THR A 24 33.11 19.00 -19.26
CA THR A 24 32.87 20.16 -18.40
C THR A 24 31.49 20.73 -18.73
N VAL A 25 30.68 20.97 -17.70
CA VAL A 25 29.35 21.58 -17.83
C VAL A 25 29.22 22.76 -16.89
N TYR A 26 28.50 23.79 -17.32
CA TYR A 26 28.12 24.93 -16.48
C TYR A 26 26.70 24.74 -15.98
N LEU A 27 26.52 24.58 -14.67
CA LEU A 27 25.22 24.41 -14.02
C LEU A 27 25.01 25.51 -12.99
N THR A 28 23.74 25.83 -12.71
CA THR A 28 23.40 26.84 -11.71
C THR A 28 23.68 26.32 -10.29
N LYS A 29 23.86 27.24 -9.34
CA LYS A 29 24.03 26.91 -7.91
C LYS A 29 22.87 26.07 -7.38
N ASP A 30 21.64 26.39 -7.77
CA ASP A 30 20.43 25.66 -7.36
C ASP A 30 20.48 24.17 -7.80
N THR A 31 20.92 23.91 -9.03
CA THR A 31 21.11 22.54 -9.52
C THR A 31 22.14 21.78 -8.69
N TYR A 32 23.26 22.39 -8.32
CA TYR A 32 24.24 21.74 -7.44
C TYR A 32 23.68 21.47 -6.04
N LEU A 33 22.87 22.37 -5.48
CA LEU A 33 22.21 22.15 -4.18
C LEU A 33 21.25 20.96 -4.24
N LYS A 34 20.50 20.81 -5.33
CA LYS A 34 19.61 19.66 -5.55
C LYS A 34 20.39 18.35 -5.65
N ILE A 35 21.49 18.33 -6.42
CA ILE A 35 22.37 17.16 -6.55
C ILE A 35 22.90 16.76 -5.16
N ASP A 36 23.44 17.71 -4.39
CA ASP A 36 23.99 17.44 -3.06
C ASP A 36 22.91 16.98 -2.06
N SER A 37 21.68 17.43 -2.22
CA SER A 37 20.55 16.99 -1.39
C SER A 37 20.14 15.54 -1.70
N LEU A 38 20.15 15.15 -2.98
CA LEU A 38 19.89 13.78 -3.41
C LEU A 38 20.95 12.80 -2.92
N ILE A 39 22.23 13.23 -2.90
CA ILE A 39 23.34 12.46 -2.33
C ILE A 39 23.08 12.15 -0.85
N LYS A 40 22.65 13.15 -0.07
CA LYS A 40 22.33 12.98 1.36
C LYS A 40 21.15 12.05 1.60
N LEU A 41 20.14 12.08 0.74
CA LEU A 41 18.92 11.29 0.89
C LEU A 41 19.12 9.80 0.53
N SER A 42 19.99 9.52 -0.45
CA SER A 42 20.11 8.17 -1.03
C SER A 42 20.85 7.16 -0.13
N GLY A 43 21.52 7.60 0.93
CA GLY A 43 22.18 6.76 1.94
C GLY A 43 23.41 5.98 1.47
N ASP A 44 23.45 5.64 0.18
CA ASP A 44 24.47 4.86 -0.50
C ASP A 44 25.32 5.83 -1.34
N THR A 45 26.54 6.15 -0.91
CA THR A 45 27.40 7.26 -1.40
C THR A 45 27.43 7.44 -2.93
N PRO A 46 26.53 8.22 -3.55
CA PRO A 46 26.56 8.44 -4.99
C PRO A 46 27.49 9.62 -5.25
N SER A 47 28.37 9.50 -6.26
CA SER A 47 29.10 10.68 -6.71
C SER A 47 28.13 11.66 -7.41
N ARG A 48 28.51 12.94 -7.49
CA ARG A 48 27.73 13.91 -8.28
C ARG A 48 27.55 13.44 -9.72
N ASN A 49 28.53 12.73 -10.29
CA ASN A 49 28.45 12.17 -11.64
C ASN A 49 27.35 11.12 -11.73
N ASP A 50 27.23 10.22 -10.76
CA ASP A 50 26.21 9.16 -10.79
C ASP A 50 24.79 9.74 -10.68
N ILE A 51 24.61 10.82 -9.92
CA ILE A 51 23.33 11.55 -9.87
C ILE A 51 23.04 12.21 -11.21
N ILE A 52 24.03 12.83 -11.85
CA ILE A 52 23.87 13.49 -13.15
C ILE A 52 23.54 12.46 -14.24
N GLU A 53 24.23 11.34 -14.30
CA GLU A 53 23.97 10.23 -15.24
C GLU A 53 22.52 9.72 -15.08
N LYS A 54 22.11 9.40 -13.84
CA LYS A 54 20.72 8.98 -13.55
C LYS A 54 19.67 10.05 -13.90
N ALA A 55 19.99 11.33 -13.71
CA ALA A 55 19.08 12.41 -14.06
C ALA A 55 18.91 12.56 -15.58
N VAL A 56 19.98 12.35 -16.35
CA VAL A 56 19.93 12.34 -17.82
C VAL A 56 19.12 11.15 -18.31
N ASP A 57 19.36 9.94 -17.78
CA ASP A 57 18.59 8.75 -18.11
C ASP A 57 17.10 8.93 -17.78
N PHE A 58 16.80 9.49 -16.61
CA PHE A 58 15.44 9.79 -16.21
C PHE A 58 14.76 10.78 -17.15
N TYR A 59 15.44 11.86 -17.54
CA TYR A 59 14.86 12.86 -18.45
C TYR A 59 14.70 12.32 -19.88
N PHE A 60 15.65 11.51 -20.35
CA PHE A 60 15.51 10.78 -21.60
C PHE A 60 14.32 9.82 -21.56
N GLY A 61 14.19 9.04 -20.49
CA GLY A 61 13.05 8.18 -20.23
C GLY A 61 11.73 8.95 -20.19
N TYR A 62 11.68 10.09 -19.50
CA TYR A 62 10.51 10.98 -19.44
C TYR A 62 10.14 11.52 -20.83
N SER A 63 11.12 12.02 -21.60
CA SER A 63 10.88 12.60 -22.92
C SER A 63 10.47 11.55 -23.96
N THR A 64 11.02 10.33 -23.88
CA THR A 64 10.64 9.21 -24.75
C THR A 64 9.33 8.55 -24.32
N SER A 65 9.00 8.60 -23.03
CA SER A 65 7.76 8.07 -22.44
C SER A 65 6.61 9.08 -22.38
N GLN A 66 6.80 10.32 -22.82
CA GLN A 66 5.72 11.30 -22.93
C GLN A 66 4.59 10.84 -23.89
N LEU A 67 4.86 9.82 -24.73
CA LEU A 67 3.86 9.13 -25.54
C LEU A 67 3.11 8.01 -24.80
N SER A 68 3.60 7.53 -23.64
CA SER A 68 3.14 6.30 -22.98
C SER A 68 2.70 6.47 -21.51
N GLN A 69 3.07 7.55 -20.81
CA GLN A 69 2.74 7.71 -19.39
C GLN A 69 1.25 7.95 -19.14
N ASP A 70 0.58 8.81 -19.92
CA ASP A 70 -0.87 9.04 -19.79
C ASP A 70 -1.67 7.78 -20.15
N TYR A 71 -1.20 7.03 -21.15
CA TYR A 71 -1.78 5.73 -21.51
C TYR A 71 -1.55 4.68 -20.42
N LEU A 72 -0.35 4.61 -19.83
CA LEU A 72 -0.05 3.68 -18.73
C LEU A 72 -0.87 4.00 -17.48
N CYS A 73 -0.93 5.26 -17.06
CA CYS A 73 -1.71 5.67 -15.90
C CYS A 73 -3.21 5.43 -16.10
N SER A 74 -3.75 5.70 -17.29
CA SER A 74 -5.17 5.47 -17.60
C SER A 74 -5.52 3.98 -17.66
N VAL A 75 -4.75 3.16 -18.38
CA VAL A 75 -4.97 1.70 -18.48
C VAL A 75 -4.80 1.03 -17.12
N PHE A 76 -3.78 1.43 -16.36
CA PHE A 76 -3.55 0.90 -15.01
C PHE A 76 -4.68 1.31 -14.06
N GLY A 77 -5.13 2.57 -14.11
CA GLY A 77 -6.28 3.06 -13.35
C GLY A 77 -7.56 2.28 -13.66
N GLN A 78 -7.89 2.08 -14.93
CA GLN A 78 -9.04 1.29 -15.36
C GLN A 78 -8.96 -0.17 -14.90
N LYS A 79 -7.77 -0.79 -14.95
CA LYS A 79 -7.58 -2.15 -14.44
C LYS A 79 -7.77 -2.22 -12.92
N ILE A 80 -7.21 -1.28 -12.17
CA ILE A 80 -7.40 -1.22 -10.72
C ILE A 80 -8.88 -1.03 -10.38
N GLU A 81 -9.57 -0.11 -11.04
CA GLU A 81 -10.99 0.14 -10.84
C GLU A 81 -11.83 -1.12 -11.12
N GLY A 82 -11.54 -1.83 -12.21
CA GLY A 82 -12.18 -3.11 -12.53
C GLY A 82 -11.91 -4.20 -11.48
N LEU A 83 -10.67 -4.31 -11.00
CA LEU A 83 -10.30 -5.26 -9.95
C LEU A 83 -11.02 -4.94 -8.64
N ILE A 84 -10.99 -3.67 -8.19
CA ILE A 84 -11.65 -3.22 -6.97
C ILE A 84 -13.17 -3.39 -7.08
N GLY A 85 -13.77 -3.04 -8.21
CA GLY A 85 -15.20 -3.25 -8.45
C GLY A 85 -15.60 -4.73 -8.39
N SER A 86 -14.79 -5.61 -8.99
CA SER A 86 -15.01 -7.05 -8.94
C SER A 86 -14.84 -7.64 -7.53
N LEU A 87 -13.83 -7.16 -6.80
CA LEU A 87 -13.57 -7.55 -5.41
C LEU A 87 -14.71 -7.09 -4.51
N GLY A 88 -15.11 -5.81 -4.59
CA GLY A 88 -16.22 -5.25 -3.82
C GLY A 88 -17.52 -6.02 -4.08
N THR A 89 -17.79 -6.40 -5.33
CA THR A 89 -18.95 -7.22 -5.68
C THR A 89 -18.87 -8.63 -5.08
N ARG A 90 -17.71 -9.29 -5.13
CA ARG A 90 -17.52 -10.63 -4.56
C ARG A 90 -17.63 -10.61 -3.04
N VAL A 91 -17.00 -9.64 -2.38
CA VAL A 91 -17.09 -9.43 -0.93
C VAL A 91 -18.53 -9.16 -0.51
N SER A 92 -19.24 -8.26 -1.20
CA SER A 92 -20.64 -7.94 -0.88
C SER A 92 -21.55 -9.16 -0.99
N ARG A 93 -21.40 -9.96 -2.05
CA ARG A 93 -22.14 -11.22 -2.22
C ARG A 93 -21.79 -12.26 -1.15
N GLY A 94 -20.51 -12.34 -0.77
CA GLY A 94 -20.04 -13.19 0.33
C GLY A 94 -20.68 -12.79 1.65
N ASN A 95 -20.56 -11.51 2.01
CA ASN A 95 -21.14 -10.94 3.23
C ASN A 95 -22.66 -11.12 3.28
N PHE A 96 -23.37 -11.00 2.16
CA PHE A 96 -24.81 -11.28 2.12
C PHE A 96 -25.12 -12.74 2.46
N ARG A 97 -24.40 -13.70 1.85
CA ARG A 97 -24.58 -15.13 2.19
C ARG A 97 -24.25 -15.40 3.66
N TYR A 98 -23.15 -14.86 4.17
CA TYR A 98 -22.80 -14.98 5.59
C TYR A 98 -23.87 -14.38 6.50
N ALA A 99 -24.43 -13.21 6.16
CA ALA A 99 -25.49 -12.59 6.94
C ALA A 99 -26.75 -13.47 7.01
N VAL A 100 -27.12 -14.10 5.90
CA VAL A 100 -28.25 -15.05 5.86
C VAL A 100 -27.98 -16.28 6.75
N GLU A 101 -26.81 -16.91 6.61
CA GLU A 101 -26.45 -18.08 7.43
C GLU A 101 -26.34 -17.74 8.93
N LEU A 102 -25.80 -16.56 9.26
CA LEU A 102 -25.71 -16.08 10.64
C LEU A 102 -27.09 -15.80 11.24
N ASP A 103 -28.04 -15.26 10.47
CA ASP A 103 -29.43 -15.05 10.92
C ASP A 103 -30.13 -16.40 11.19
N VAL A 104 -29.95 -17.38 10.30
CA VAL A 104 -30.49 -18.74 10.49
C VAL A 104 -29.88 -19.39 11.73
N LEU A 105 -28.56 -19.35 11.90
CA LEU A 105 -27.87 -19.90 13.07
C LEU A 105 -28.33 -19.20 14.36
N SER A 106 -28.42 -17.87 14.35
CA SER A 106 -28.87 -17.10 15.51
C SER A 106 -30.30 -17.48 15.93
N LYS A 107 -31.21 -17.68 14.96
CA LYS A 107 -32.58 -18.15 15.23
C LYS A 107 -32.60 -19.59 15.74
N MET A 108 -31.78 -20.48 15.20
CA MET A 108 -31.66 -21.85 15.66
C MET A 108 -31.19 -21.90 17.13
N VAL A 109 -30.13 -21.17 17.47
CA VAL A 109 -29.60 -21.10 18.84
C VAL A 109 -30.63 -20.48 19.80
N ALA A 110 -31.31 -19.41 19.38
CA ALA A 110 -32.37 -18.80 20.19
C ALA A 110 -33.53 -19.78 20.44
N SER A 111 -33.88 -20.61 19.46
CA SER A 111 -34.90 -21.65 19.59
C SER A 111 -34.48 -22.74 20.59
N VAL A 112 -33.24 -23.25 20.47
CA VAL A 112 -32.70 -24.30 21.36
C VAL A 112 -32.54 -23.82 22.80
N LEU A 113 -32.09 -22.58 22.99
CA LEU A 113 -31.85 -21.98 24.30
C LEU A 113 -33.09 -21.27 24.88
N HIS A 114 -34.22 -21.29 24.17
CA HIS A 114 -35.45 -20.58 24.53
C HIS A 114 -35.20 -19.10 24.91
N LEU A 115 -34.33 -18.41 24.16
CA LEU A 115 -33.98 -17.02 24.42
C LEU A 115 -35.18 -16.11 24.16
N THR A 116 -35.49 -15.27 25.14
CA THR A 116 -36.45 -14.17 24.95
C THR A 116 -35.82 -13.02 24.16
N GLY A 117 -36.66 -12.22 23.49
CA GLY A 117 -36.18 -11.07 22.72
C GLY A 117 -35.40 -10.04 23.57
N ASP A 118 -35.76 -9.87 24.83
CA ASP A 118 -35.06 -8.98 25.76
C ASP A 118 -33.66 -9.49 26.13
N GLN A 119 -33.52 -10.80 26.40
CA GLN A 119 -32.22 -11.42 26.67
C GLN A 119 -31.28 -11.31 25.47
N TYR A 120 -31.79 -11.57 24.26
CA TYR A 120 -31.00 -11.41 23.03
C TYR A 120 -30.57 -9.95 22.82
N GLY A 121 -31.47 -9.00 23.04
CA GLY A 121 -31.18 -7.56 22.93
C GLY A 121 -30.06 -7.10 23.87
N LYS A 122 -30.10 -7.56 25.13
CA LYS A 122 -29.06 -7.27 26.14
C LYS A 122 -27.71 -7.85 25.74
N MET A 123 -27.68 -9.12 25.33
CA MET A 123 -26.45 -9.78 24.87
C MET A 123 -25.86 -9.07 23.65
N ARG A 124 -26.69 -8.75 22.65
CA ARG A 124 -26.25 -8.01 21.45
C ARG A 124 -25.66 -6.65 21.79
N LYS A 125 -26.24 -5.93 22.74
CA LYS A 125 -25.71 -4.63 23.19
C LYS A 125 -24.32 -4.79 23.83
N LYS A 126 -24.17 -5.76 24.75
CA LYS A 126 -22.87 -6.08 25.38
C LYS A 126 -21.80 -6.40 24.33
N SER A 127 -22.14 -7.24 23.33
CA SER A 127 -21.23 -7.58 22.23
C SER A 127 -20.88 -6.38 21.35
N ILE A 128 -21.82 -5.48 21.04
CA ILE A 128 -21.54 -4.26 20.27
C ILE A 128 -20.56 -3.35 21.03
N ASP A 129 -20.80 -3.15 22.33
CA ASP A 129 -19.96 -2.29 23.15
C ASP A 129 -18.55 -2.88 23.31
N GLU A 130 -18.44 -4.20 23.45
CA GLU A 130 -17.16 -4.92 23.45
C GLU A 130 -16.40 -4.74 22.14
N VAL A 131 -17.03 -5.06 21.00
CA VAL A 131 -16.41 -4.96 19.66
C VAL A 131 -15.96 -3.53 19.35
N LYS A 132 -16.76 -2.52 19.75
CA LYS A 132 -16.38 -1.10 19.62
C LYS A 132 -15.17 -0.77 20.47
N ARG A 133 -15.13 -1.24 21.72
CA ARG A 133 -14.03 -0.97 22.65
C ARG A 133 -12.73 -1.65 22.22
N THR A 134 -12.80 -2.82 21.59
CA THR A 134 -11.64 -3.63 21.21
C THR A 134 -11.24 -3.50 19.74
N ASN A 135 -11.86 -2.57 18.98
CA ASN A 135 -11.66 -2.40 17.54
C ASN A 135 -11.77 -3.73 16.76
N GLY A 136 -12.74 -4.57 17.13
CA GLY A 136 -12.99 -5.84 16.46
C GLY A 136 -12.19 -7.04 16.96
N THR A 137 -11.36 -6.89 18.00
CA THR A 137 -10.68 -8.03 18.64
C THR A 137 -11.61 -8.66 19.67
N ILE A 138 -12.01 -9.91 19.47
CA ILE A 138 -12.92 -10.64 20.37
C ILE A 138 -12.10 -11.69 21.13
N ASP A 139 -12.10 -11.62 22.47
CA ASP A 139 -11.46 -12.62 23.34
C ASP A 139 -12.55 -13.42 24.07
N ILE A 140 -12.86 -14.58 23.51
CA ILE A 140 -13.92 -15.47 23.99
C ILE A 140 -13.66 -15.94 25.43
N MET A 141 -12.40 -16.17 25.81
CA MET A 141 -12.07 -16.68 27.15
C MET A 141 -12.35 -15.62 28.21
N LYS A 142 -12.06 -14.37 27.90
CA LYS A 142 -12.41 -13.23 28.76
C LYS A 142 -13.92 -13.07 28.89
N SER A 143 -14.66 -13.16 27.78
CA SER A 143 -16.13 -13.01 27.80
C SER A 143 -16.83 -14.13 28.60
N ILE A 144 -16.29 -15.36 28.59
CA ILE A 144 -16.82 -16.49 29.38
C ILE A 144 -16.62 -16.25 30.88
N ASN A 145 -15.41 -15.83 31.30
CA ASN A 145 -15.10 -15.57 32.71
C ASN A 145 -15.96 -14.44 33.32
N GLU A 146 -16.29 -13.41 32.53
CA GLU A 146 -17.18 -12.33 32.97
C GLU A 146 -18.61 -12.85 33.21
N ASN A 147 -19.11 -13.79 32.41
CA ASN A 147 -20.45 -14.35 32.59
C ASN A 147 -20.53 -15.31 33.79
N GLU A 148 -19.49 -16.10 34.09
CA GLU A 148 -19.47 -16.98 35.29
C GLU A 148 -19.57 -16.19 36.61
N SER A 149 -19.04 -14.97 36.65
CA SER A 149 -19.09 -14.11 37.85
C SER A 149 -20.48 -13.56 38.18
N GLU A 150 -21.41 -13.55 37.21
CA GLU A 150 -22.77 -13.04 37.34
C GLU A 150 -23.78 -14.12 37.82
N PHE A 151 -23.36 -15.40 37.85
CA PHE A 151 -24.18 -16.55 38.29
C PHE A 151 -23.87 -17.05 39.71
N LEU A 152 -22.93 -16.44 40.44
CA LEU A 152 -22.67 -16.78 41.83
C LEU A 152 -23.73 -16.11 42.75
N PRO A 153 -24.36 -16.85 43.68
CA PRO A 153 -25.34 -16.26 44.58
C PRO A 153 -24.67 -15.21 45.49
N PRO A 154 -25.39 -14.14 45.87
CA PRO A 154 -24.86 -13.16 46.81
C PRO A 154 -24.53 -13.86 48.15
N LYS A 155 -23.34 -13.57 48.68
CA LYS A 155 -22.93 -13.99 50.03
C LYS A 155 -23.82 -13.37 51.11
#